data_AF-A0AAX1C1E3-F1
#
_entry.id   AF-A0AAX1C1E3-F1
#
_cell.length_a   1.000
_cell.length_b   1.000
_cell.length_c   1.000
_cell.angle_alpha   90.00
_cell.angle_beta   90.00
_cell.angle_gamma   90.00
#
_symmetry.space_group_name_H-M   'P 1'
#
loop_
_entity.id
_entity.type
_entity.pdbx_description
1 polymer ?
#
loop_
_entity_poly.entity_id
_entity_poly.type
_entity_poly.pdbx_seq_one_letter_code
_entity_poly.pdbx_strand_id
1 'polypeptide(L)'
;MTQKNKPENFEDLLLGKFLDPIHGVIRITKLEKKIIDHPLFQRLRDIRQNTFLYKVFPSAMHSRFEHSVGVMHLSYEILKNLDLNALIYNRKNEGVDLYLEIKKMPAILIQELRIAALLHDVGHGPLAHQFDSFAIDIKKFKEKCKTEETQKYDKIISLADNEDGKLSHEQVSCIFIKEIIDELKNKAESESDDNDIYKESIKKINADSIIKIVEKKYEFKSEIKGPNIYPLLGSIISSSPIDADRMDYLLRDSYFSGVKYGIYDYGRLLMSFIPVEVENNIYLAYKESGMDSILEFANARSGLYSQVYFHKTNRALSAMLNKACSGSGAVSVISLDTEGKIIDLIKNFYLENPDKKFLEETLKSKLNEDSTKIIDDIVRRNVWKKIYEKKHTFSNVKLSNNTFKECKEEISEKIKTILGSAIIGNEWALDFQIEDNFKDIEESQAKIIKKEINGKYKINELRDCNEVLQPYHHVKFFIRVFVSKATHASYVVKFEQLVKDIEEIVKDKINDIENEKK
;
A
#
# COMPACT_ATOMS: atom_id res chain seq x y z
N MET A 1 30.34 34.81 18.26
CA MET A 1 29.86 33.87 17.23
C MET A 1 28.37 34.07 17.09
N THR A 2 27.96 34.40 15.88
CA THR A 2 26.67 34.97 15.47
C THR A 2 25.47 34.07 15.75
N GLN A 3 24.33 34.71 16.09
CA GLN A 3 23.00 34.11 16.14
C GLN A 3 22.81 33.16 14.94
N LYS A 4 22.69 31.85 15.18
CA LYS A 4 22.18 30.93 14.16
C LYS A 4 20.72 31.34 13.94
N ASN A 5 20.42 31.81 12.72
CA ASN A 5 19.06 32.17 12.30
C ASN A 5 18.08 31.10 12.76
N LYS A 6 17.05 31.49 13.52
CA LYS A 6 15.91 30.59 13.76
C LYS A 6 15.35 30.20 12.39
N PRO A 7 15.04 28.91 12.15
CA PRO A 7 14.48 28.48 10.87
C PRO A 7 13.18 29.24 10.60
N GLU A 8 13.10 29.92 9.47
CA GLU A 8 11.91 30.69 9.05
C GLU A 8 11.04 29.85 8.10
N ASN A 9 11.65 28.97 7.30
CA ASN A 9 10.97 28.07 6.37
C ASN A 9 11.27 26.59 6.70
N PHE A 10 10.44 25.67 6.18
CA PHE A 10 10.64 24.23 6.41
C PHE A 10 11.99 23.75 5.84
N GLU A 11 12.44 24.33 4.73
CA GLU A 11 13.70 24.02 4.06
C GLU A 11 14.92 24.23 4.96
N ASP A 12 14.85 25.16 5.92
CA ASP A 12 15.93 25.41 6.89
C ASP A 12 16.14 24.23 7.84
N LEU A 13 15.14 23.35 7.97
CA LEU A 13 15.20 22.13 8.79
C LEU A 13 15.88 20.96 8.06
N LEU A 14 16.05 21.03 6.73
CA LEU A 14 16.59 19.95 5.89
C LEU A 14 18.13 19.90 5.95
N LEU A 15 18.64 19.34 7.06
CA LEU A 15 20.08 19.34 7.38
C LEU A 15 20.82 18.05 6.97
N GLY A 16 20.11 16.96 6.66
CA GLY A 16 20.67 15.69 6.23
C GLY A 16 20.36 15.37 4.76
N LYS A 17 21.07 14.36 4.21
CA LYS A 17 20.85 13.88 2.85
C LYS A 17 21.10 12.37 2.71
N PHE A 18 20.33 11.74 1.84
CA PHE A 18 20.52 10.38 1.34
C PHE A 18 20.60 10.40 -0.19
N LEU A 19 21.37 9.49 -0.77
CA LEU A 19 21.35 9.25 -2.21
C LEU A 19 20.46 8.04 -2.46
N ASP A 20 19.38 8.24 -3.20
CA ASP A 20 18.45 7.21 -3.64
C ASP A 20 18.60 7.01 -5.16
N PRO A 21 18.61 5.76 -5.66
CA PRO A 21 18.80 5.49 -7.08
C PRO A 21 17.64 5.98 -7.97
N ILE A 22 16.45 6.20 -7.41
CA ILE A 22 15.26 6.61 -8.16
C ILE A 22 15.12 8.13 -8.15
N HIS A 23 15.23 8.75 -6.97
CA HIS A 23 14.95 10.18 -6.77
C HIS A 23 16.21 11.04 -6.64
N GLY A 24 17.39 10.44 -6.69
CA GLY A 24 18.65 11.16 -6.51
C GLY A 24 18.84 11.62 -5.06
N VAL A 25 19.16 12.89 -4.84
CA VAL A 25 19.47 13.39 -3.49
C VAL A 25 18.19 13.73 -2.72
N ILE A 26 17.84 12.85 -1.78
CA ILE A 26 16.74 13.07 -0.84
C ILE A 26 17.27 13.83 0.38
N ARG A 27 16.64 14.96 0.71
CA ARG A 27 16.97 15.75 1.90
C ARG A 27 16.05 15.39 3.06
N ILE A 28 16.62 15.37 4.27
CA ILE A 28 15.91 15.00 5.50
C ILE A 28 16.19 15.97 6.65
N THR A 29 15.23 16.09 7.56
CA THR A 29 15.40 16.85 8.81
C THR A 29 16.12 16.03 9.88
N LYS A 30 16.57 16.69 10.96
CA LYS A 30 17.17 15.98 12.12
C LYS A 30 16.18 15.04 12.80
N LEU A 31 14.90 15.42 12.86
CA LEU A 31 13.84 14.58 13.40
C LEU A 31 13.60 13.35 12.52
N GLU A 32 13.49 13.55 11.21
CA GLU A 32 13.38 12.44 10.24
C GLU A 32 14.56 11.49 10.36
N LYS A 33 15.78 12.00 10.57
CA LYS A 33 16.95 11.16 10.82
C LYS A 33 16.77 10.27 12.07
N LYS A 34 16.31 10.84 13.19
CA LYS A 34 16.09 10.08 14.45
C LYS A 34 14.99 9.02 14.29
N ILE A 35 13.95 9.31 13.50
CA ILE A 35 12.91 8.32 13.14
C ILE A 35 13.50 7.22 12.25
N ILE A 36 14.30 7.59 11.24
CA ILE A 36 14.97 6.64 10.35
C ILE A 36 15.89 5.72 11.16
N ASP A 37 16.63 6.26 12.13
CA ASP A 37 17.55 5.50 12.99
C ASP A 37 16.82 4.63 14.04
N HIS A 38 15.49 4.73 14.16
CA HIS A 38 14.70 3.95 15.11
C HIS A 38 14.68 2.46 14.75
N PRO A 39 14.81 1.51 15.70
CA PRO A 39 14.81 0.07 15.42
C PRO A 39 13.59 -0.40 14.62
N LEU A 40 12.39 0.07 14.99
CA LEU A 40 11.16 -0.24 14.26
C LEU A 40 11.20 0.23 12.80
N PHE A 41 11.91 1.31 12.47
CA PHE A 41 12.05 1.75 11.08
C PHE A 41 13.19 1.00 10.37
N GLN A 42 14.35 0.84 11.03
CA GLN A 42 15.50 0.13 10.46
C GLN A 42 15.18 -1.30 10.05
N ARG A 43 14.28 -1.99 10.78
CA ARG A 43 13.86 -3.36 10.43
C ARG A 43 13.30 -3.47 9.00
N LEU A 44 12.74 -2.37 8.45
CA LEU A 44 12.15 -2.38 7.11
C LEU A 44 13.19 -2.75 6.02
N ARG A 45 14.49 -2.63 6.32
CA ARG A 45 15.59 -3.11 5.46
C ARG A 45 15.51 -4.60 5.17
N ASP A 46 14.97 -5.37 6.11
CA ASP A 46 14.87 -6.82 6.03
C ASP A 46 13.46 -7.30 5.61
N ILE A 47 12.58 -6.37 5.25
CA ILE A 47 11.24 -6.63 4.73
C ILE A 47 11.23 -6.23 3.25
N ARG A 48 11.25 -7.23 2.37
CA ARG A 48 11.26 -6.98 0.92
C ARG A 48 9.98 -6.28 0.49
N GLN A 49 10.11 -5.35 -0.46
CA GLN A 49 8.95 -4.65 -1.04
C GLN A 49 7.92 -5.65 -1.60
N ASN A 50 8.45 -6.66 -2.30
CA ASN A 50 7.68 -7.71 -2.96
C ASN A 50 8.14 -9.10 -2.50
N THR A 51 7.26 -9.86 -1.83
CA THR A 51 7.57 -11.11 -1.10
C THR A 51 8.52 -12.08 -1.83
N PHE A 52 8.11 -12.61 -2.98
CA PHE A 52 8.87 -13.64 -3.72
C PHE A 52 9.40 -13.15 -5.06
N LEU A 53 9.30 -11.84 -5.34
CA LEU A 53 9.62 -11.30 -6.64
C LEU A 53 11.09 -11.50 -6.98
N TYR A 54 11.98 -11.42 -5.99
CA TYR A 54 13.41 -11.70 -6.11
C TYR A 54 13.74 -13.12 -6.61
N LYS A 55 12.83 -14.09 -6.42
CA LYS A 55 12.98 -15.46 -6.96
C LYS A 55 12.64 -15.53 -8.46
N VAL A 56 12.12 -14.46 -9.04
CA VAL A 56 11.82 -14.29 -10.47
C VAL A 56 12.76 -13.27 -11.11
N PHE A 57 12.88 -12.09 -10.50
CA PHE A 57 13.72 -10.97 -10.92
C PHE A 57 14.85 -10.82 -9.89
N PRO A 58 16.06 -11.36 -10.14
CA PRO A 58 17.10 -11.46 -9.11
C PRO A 58 17.53 -10.13 -8.48
N SER A 59 17.34 -9.02 -9.19
CA SER A 59 17.67 -7.66 -8.72
C SER A 59 16.55 -7.02 -7.89
N ALA A 60 15.34 -7.59 -7.84
CA ALA A 60 14.21 -7.11 -7.04
C ALA A 60 14.38 -7.45 -5.55
N MET A 61 15.51 -7.03 -4.98
CA MET A 61 15.93 -7.25 -3.59
C MET A 61 15.65 -6.03 -2.70
N HIS A 62 15.12 -4.96 -3.28
CA HIS A 62 14.81 -3.74 -2.57
C HIS A 62 13.74 -3.95 -1.48
N SER A 63 13.85 -3.15 -0.44
CA SER A 63 13.08 -3.27 0.79
C SER A 63 12.08 -2.12 0.95
N ARG A 64 11.17 -2.28 1.90
CA ARG A 64 10.22 -1.23 2.30
C ARG A 64 10.94 0.02 2.82
N PHE A 65 12.18 -0.10 3.31
CA PHE A 65 12.96 1.03 3.86
C PHE A 65 13.18 2.14 2.82
N GLU A 66 13.80 1.82 1.68
CA GLU A 66 14.09 2.81 0.64
C GLU A 66 12.82 3.32 -0.04
N HIS A 67 11.79 2.48 -0.12
CA HIS A 67 10.47 2.88 -0.57
C HIS A 67 9.88 3.96 0.33
N SER A 68 9.77 3.73 1.64
CA SER A 68 9.22 4.70 2.58
C SER A 68 9.99 6.04 2.59
N VAL A 69 11.32 6.01 2.43
CA VAL A 69 12.13 7.23 2.28
C VAL A 69 11.81 7.97 0.97
N GLY A 70 11.58 7.24 -0.12
CA GLY A 70 11.13 7.79 -1.40
C GLY A 70 9.75 8.42 -1.32
N VAL A 71 8.78 7.76 -0.67
CA VAL A 71 7.41 8.29 -0.47
C VAL A 71 7.43 9.58 0.35
N MET A 72 8.26 9.67 1.41
CA MET A 72 8.48 10.90 2.15
C MET A 72 9.05 12.04 1.29
N HIS A 73 9.97 11.73 0.37
CA HIS A 73 10.49 12.73 -0.55
C HIS A 73 9.40 13.23 -1.50
N LEU A 74 8.68 12.30 -2.13
CA LEU A 74 7.64 12.58 -3.11
C LEU A 74 6.45 13.35 -2.52
N SER A 75 6.03 13.04 -1.29
CA SER A 75 4.92 13.76 -0.64
C SER A 75 5.19 15.26 -0.54
N TYR A 76 6.45 15.63 -0.28
CA TYR A 76 6.88 17.02 -0.22
C TYR A 76 7.07 17.65 -1.62
N GLU A 77 7.55 16.89 -2.61
CA GLU A 77 7.60 17.36 -4.00
C GLU A 77 6.19 17.67 -4.54
N ILE A 78 5.22 16.82 -4.24
CA ILE A 78 3.80 17.03 -4.58
C ILE A 78 3.29 18.33 -3.94
N LEU A 79 3.52 18.52 -2.64
CA LEU A 79 3.08 19.71 -1.91
C LEU A 79 3.65 21.01 -2.51
N LYS A 80 4.94 21.03 -2.86
CA LYS A 80 5.57 22.21 -3.51
C LYS A 80 4.99 22.48 -4.90
N ASN A 81 4.73 21.45 -5.68
CA ASN A 81 4.16 21.61 -7.02
C ASN A 81 2.70 22.07 -6.96
N LEU A 82 1.92 21.63 -5.96
CA LEU A 82 0.55 22.10 -5.73
C LEU A 82 0.51 23.62 -5.53
N ASP A 83 1.40 24.18 -4.70
CA ASP A 83 1.49 25.63 -4.46
C ASP A 83 1.77 26.40 -5.77
N LEU A 84 2.81 25.98 -6.50
CA LEU A 84 3.19 26.60 -7.77
C LEU A 84 2.06 26.50 -8.82
N ASN A 85 1.45 25.33 -8.94
CA ASN A 85 0.36 25.09 -9.89
C ASN A 85 -0.85 25.96 -9.56
N ALA A 86 -1.24 26.06 -8.28
CA ALA A 86 -2.37 26.88 -7.84
C ALA A 86 -2.16 28.36 -8.21
N LEU A 87 -0.98 28.91 -7.92
CA LEU A 87 -0.64 30.30 -8.23
C LEU A 87 -0.64 30.58 -9.74
N ILE A 88 -0.10 29.66 -10.55
CA ILE A 88 -0.11 29.81 -12.02
C ILE A 88 -1.53 29.71 -12.55
N TYR A 89 -2.32 28.76 -12.05
CA TYR A 89 -3.68 28.53 -12.53
C TYR A 89 -4.61 29.69 -12.18
N ASN A 90 -4.50 30.24 -10.96
CA ASN A 90 -5.25 31.40 -10.51
C ASN A 90 -4.96 32.67 -11.33
N ARG A 91 -3.75 32.84 -11.86
CA ARG A 91 -3.42 33.97 -12.75
C ARG A 91 -4.00 33.83 -14.15
N LYS A 92 -4.30 32.61 -14.59
CA LYS A 92 -4.74 32.32 -15.96
C LYS A 92 -6.26 32.13 -16.06
N ASN A 93 -6.91 31.79 -14.97
CA ASN A 93 -8.30 31.37 -14.94
C ASN A 93 -9.02 32.05 -13.77
N GLU A 94 -10.28 32.43 -13.98
CA GLU A 94 -11.14 33.04 -12.97
C GLU A 94 -12.23 32.06 -12.54
N GLY A 95 -12.75 32.23 -11.33
CA GLY A 95 -13.92 31.48 -10.84
C GLY A 95 -13.65 30.00 -10.52
N VAL A 96 -12.48 29.69 -9.98
CA VAL A 96 -12.14 28.36 -9.46
C VAL A 96 -11.84 28.50 -7.98
N ASP A 97 -12.48 27.69 -7.13
CA ASP A 97 -12.25 27.67 -5.68
C ASP A 97 -10.93 26.96 -5.34
N LEU A 98 -9.82 27.63 -5.60
CA LEU A 98 -8.47 27.16 -5.32
C LEU A 98 -8.03 27.50 -3.91
N TYR A 99 -7.27 26.59 -3.29
CA TYR A 99 -6.58 26.90 -2.04
C TYR A 99 -5.18 27.46 -2.33
N LEU A 100 -4.98 28.76 -2.06
CA LEU A 100 -3.75 29.51 -2.41
C LEU A 100 -2.78 29.68 -1.24
N GLU A 101 -3.09 29.14 -0.07
CA GLU A 101 -2.32 29.36 1.15
C GLU A 101 -1.40 28.19 1.53
N ILE A 102 -1.08 27.28 0.60
CA ILE A 102 -0.16 26.15 0.85
C ILE A 102 1.19 26.66 1.39
N LYS A 103 1.77 27.71 0.80
CA LYS A 103 3.02 28.29 1.31
C LYS A 103 2.95 28.82 2.75
N LYS A 104 1.76 29.17 3.25
CA LYS A 104 1.55 29.64 4.64
C LYS A 104 1.34 28.48 5.63
N MET A 105 1.31 27.23 5.14
CA MET A 105 1.12 26.05 5.96
C MET A 105 2.21 25.98 7.05
N PRO A 106 1.85 25.71 8.31
CA PRO A 106 2.82 25.61 9.39
C PRO A 106 3.89 24.54 9.09
N ALA A 107 5.17 24.85 9.32
CA ALA A 107 6.27 23.91 9.11
C ALA A 107 6.09 22.58 9.87
N ILE A 108 5.39 22.61 11.01
CA ILE A 108 5.05 21.41 11.77
C ILE A 108 4.15 20.46 10.97
N LEU A 109 3.17 20.97 10.22
CA LEU A 109 2.26 20.14 9.45
C LEU A 109 2.96 19.55 8.21
N ILE A 110 3.94 20.28 7.64
CA ILE A 110 4.80 19.76 6.56
C ILE A 110 5.67 18.62 7.10
N GLN A 111 6.21 18.80 8.32
CA GLN A 111 6.97 17.77 9.01
C GLN A 111 6.10 16.53 9.31
N GLU A 112 4.85 16.70 9.74
CA GLU A 112 3.89 15.62 10.00
C GLU A 112 3.50 14.89 8.72
N LEU A 113 3.24 15.58 7.60
CA LEU A 113 3.03 14.96 6.28
C LEU A 113 4.21 14.07 5.88
N ARG A 114 5.43 14.58 6.03
CA ARG A 114 6.64 13.84 5.69
C ARG A 114 6.85 12.63 6.60
N ILE A 115 6.59 12.76 7.90
CA ILE A 115 6.66 11.64 8.84
C ILE A 115 5.56 10.61 8.57
N ALA A 116 4.34 11.04 8.26
CA ALA A 116 3.26 10.15 7.83
C ALA A 116 3.67 9.35 6.60
N ALA A 117 4.25 10.02 5.60
CA ALA A 117 4.75 9.38 4.39
C ALA A 117 5.92 8.44 4.66
N LEU A 118 6.80 8.79 5.61
CA LEU A 118 7.89 7.92 6.03
C LEU A 118 7.39 6.68 6.79
N LEU A 119 6.33 6.80 7.58
CA LEU A 119 5.87 5.74 8.48
C LEU A 119 4.61 4.98 8.00
N HIS A 120 4.04 5.32 6.84
CA HIS A 120 2.80 4.70 6.36
C HIS A 120 2.90 3.17 6.27
N ASP A 121 4.07 2.67 5.91
CA ASP A 121 4.39 1.24 5.73
C ASP A 121 5.12 0.60 6.93
N VAL A 122 5.31 1.35 8.02
CA VAL A 122 6.09 0.87 9.17
C VAL A 122 5.45 -0.35 9.84
N GLY A 123 4.17 -0.63 9.62
CA GLY A 123 3.44 -1.79 10.14
C GLY A 123 3.50 -3.05 9.29
N HIS A 124 4.20 -3.06 8.14
CA HIS A 124 4.32 -4.28 7.34
C HIS A 124 5.11 -5.37 8.07
N GLY A 125 4.49 -6.54 8.27
CA GLY A 125 5.18 -7.70 8.82
C GLY A 125 6.06 -8.42 7.80
N PRO A 126 6.77 -9.48 8.23
CA PRO A 126 7.56 -10.31 7.33
C PRO A 126 6.71 -10.90 6.21
N LEU A 127 7.25 -10.89 4.99
CA LEU A 127 6.56 -11.23 3.74
C LEU A 127 5.53 -10.19 3.25
N ALA A 128 5.56 -8.96 3.79
CA ALA A 128 4.73 -7.82 3.38
C ALA A 128 3.23 -8.16 3.36
N HIS A 129 2.53 -7.96 2.24
CA HIS A 129 1.07 -8.21 2.14
C HIS A 129 0.66 -9.68 2.41
N GLN A 130 1.58 -10.64 2.39
CA GLN A 130 1.25 -12.01 2.81
C GLN A 130 1.11 -12.12 4.33
N PHE A 131 1.68 -11.19 5.10
CA PHE A 131 1.69 -11.22 6.56
C PHE A 131 0.30 -11.03 7.19
N ASP A 132 -0.58 -10.26 6.55
CA ASP A 132 -1.89 -9.91 7.12
C ASP A 132 -2.73 -11.15 7.49
N SER A 133 -2.52 -12.26 6.76
CA SER A 133 -3.14 -13.56 7.07
C SER A 133 -2.60 -14.23 8.35
N PHE A 134 -1.48 -13.77 8.88
CA PHE A 134 -0.80 -14.24 10.11
C PHE A 134 -0.83 -13.20 11.24
N ALA A 135 -1.34 -12.00 10.96
CA ALA A 135 -1.44 -10.95 11.96
C ALA A 135 -2.38 -11.35 13.11
N ILE A 136 -2.30 -10.56 14.19
CA ILE A 136 -3.04 -10.82 15.43
C ILE A 136 -4.54 -10.59 15.21
N ASP A 137 -5.36 -11.48 15.77
CA ASP A 137 -6.81 -11.32 15.82
C ASP A 137 -7.21 -10.08 16.64
N ILE A 138 -8.08 -9.24 16.08
CA ILE A 138 -8.49 -7.97 16.70
C ILE A 138 -9.16 -8.21 18.06
N LYS A 139 -10.00 -9.23 18.20
CA LYS A 139 -10.64 -9.57 19.49
C LYS A 139 -9.62 -9.83 20.59
N LYS A 140 -8.62 -10.68 20.30
CA LYS A 140 -7.56 -11.01 21.27
C LYS A 140 -6.72 -9.79 21.60
N PHE A 141 -6.44 -8.94 20.61
CA PHE A 141 -5.74 -7.68 20.82
C PHE A 141 -6.55 -6.76 21.75
N LYS A 142 -7.84 -6.55 21.49
CA LYS A 142 -8.75 -5.74 22.33
C LYS A 142 -8.81 -6.27 23.77
N GLU A 143 -8.98 -7.57 23.95
CA GLU A 143 -9.08 -8.21 25.26
C GLU A 143 -7.83 -7.95 26.10
N LYS A 144 -6.64 -8.18 25.53
CA LYS A 144 -5.37 -7.96 26.23
C LYS A 144 -5.10 -6.47 26.48
N CYS A 145 -5.44 -5.59 25.54
CA CYS A 145 -5.32 -4.13 25.75
C CYS A 145 -6.18 -3.63 26.92
N LYS A 146 -7.41 -4.15 27.08
CA LYS A 146 -8.30 -3.82 28.20
C LYS A 146 -7.71 -4.28 29.53
N THR A 147 -7.13 -5.48 29.59
CA THR A 147 -6.50 -5.98 30.82
C THR A 147 -5.23 -5.21 31.21
N GLU A 148 -4.56 -4.58 30.25
CA GLU A 148 -3.31 -3.83 30.45
C GLU A 148 -3.51 -2.31 30.60
N GLU A 149 -4.77 -1.83 30.68
CA GLU A 149 -5.13 -0.40 30.75
C GLU A 149 -4.54 0.45 29.60
N THR A 150 -4.37 -0.11 28.41
CA THR A 150 -3.79 0.59 27.24
C THR A 150 -4.83 1.31 26.40
N GLN A 151 -5.61 2.19 27.03
CA GLN A 151 -6.70 2.98 26.40
C GLN A 151 -6.22 3.85 25.22
N LYS A 152 -4.90 4.10 25.10
CA LYS A 152 -4.33 4.97 24.06
C LYS A 152 -4.50 4.45 22.62
N TYR A 153 -4.85 3.17 22.43
CA TYR A 153 -5.03 2.53 21.12
C TYR A 153 -6.48 2.33 20.72
N ASP A 154 -7.45 2.58 21.60
CA ASP A 154 -8.85 2.24 21.37
C ASP A 154 -9.40 2.83 20.06
N LYS A 155 -9.03 4.09 19.77
CA LYS A 155 -9.40 4.78 18.53
C LYS A 155 -8.81 4.16 17.26
N ILE A 156 -7.64 3.52 17.35
CA ILE A 156 -7.00 2.85 16.21
C ILE A 156 -7.70 1.52 15.96
N ILE A 157 -8.01 0.80 17.03
CA ILE A 157 -8.65 -0.52 16.94
C ILE A 157 -10.11 -0.39 16.47
N SER A 158 -10.80 0.71 16.81
CA SER A 158 -12.17 0.98 16.34
C SER A 158 -12.27 1.23 14.83
N LEU A 159 -11.13 1.38 14.12
CA LEU A 159 -11.11 1.55 12.67
C LEU A 159 -11.26 0.23 11.92
N ALA A 160 -11.20 -0.91 12.61
CA ALA A 160 -11.40 -2.20 11.99
C ALA A 160 -12.82 -2.32 11.42
N ASP A 161 -12.92 -2.59 10.13
CA ASP A 161 -14.21 -2.82 9.46
C ASP A 161 -14.91 -4.10 9.97
N ASN A 162 -14.18 -5.01 10.63
CA ASN A 162 -14.72 -6.22 11.25
C ASN A 162 -14.04 -6.52 12.59
N GLU A 163 -14.82 -6.68 13.67
CA GLU A 163 -14.30 -7.07 14.99
C GLU A 163 -13.69 -8.48 15.03
N ASP A 164 -14.10 -9.37 14.14
CA ASP A 164 -13.58 -10.73 13.96
C ASP A 164 -12.36 -10.83 13.01
N GLY A 165 -11.86 -9.69 12.53
CA GLY A 165 -10.72 -9.63 11.62
C GLY A 165 -9.35 -9.76 12.29
N LYS A 166 -8.31 -9.65 11.46
CA LYS A 166 -6.91 -9.50 11.88
C LYS A 166 -6.48 -8.05 11.76
N LEU A 167 -5.52 -7.62 12.59
CA LEU A 167 -4.92 -6.30 12.48
C LEU A 167 -4.27 -6.14 11.10
N SER A 168 -4.67 -5.12 10.36
CA SER A 168 -4.04 -4.79 9.08
C SER A 168 -2.68 -4.13 9.30
N HIS A 169 -1.84 -4.14 8.27
CA HIS A 169 -0.54 -3.47 8.35
C HIS A 169 -0.69 -1.96 8.56
N GLU A 170 -1.74 -1.32 8.04
CA GLU A 170 -2.05 0.10 8.27
C GLU A 170 -2.37 0.38 9.75
N GLN A 171 -3.14 -0.50 10.40
CA GLN A 171 -3.44 -0.38 11.83
C GLN A 171 -2.18 -0.57 12.69
N VAL A 172 -1.32 -1.53 12.34
CA VAL A 172 -0.03 -1.73 13.00
C VAL A 172 0.89 -0.53 12.75
N SER A 173 0.88 0.07 11.55
CA SER A 173 1.60 1.33 11.26
C SER A 173 1.17 2.43 12.22
N CYS A 174 -0.14 2.61 12.43
CA CYS A 174 -0.67 3.61 13.36
C CYS A 174 -0.22 3.37 14.81
N ILE A 175 -0.19 2.11 15.26
CA ILE A 175 0.32 1.72 16.59
C ILE A 175 1.81 2.08 16.71
N PHE A 176 2.62 1.68 15.71
CA PHE A 176 4.06 1.94 15.72
C PHE A 176 4.39 3.43 15.56
N ILE A 177 3.61 4.22 14.83
CA ILE A 177 3.75 5.68 14.78
C ILE A 177 3.64 6.24 16.20
N LYS A 178 2.61 5.84 16.95
CA LYS A 178 2.41 6.30 18.32
C LYS A 178 3.58 5.93 19.23
N GLU A 179 4.04 4.68 19.15
CA GLU A 179 5.19 4.19 19.93
C GLU A 179 6.49 4.92 19.58
N ILE A 180 6.81 5.09 18.29
CA ILE A 180 8.03 5.77 17.84
C ILE A 180 8.04 7.23 18.33
N ILE A 181 6.91 7.94 18.18
CA ILE A 181 6.81 9.35 18.60
C ILE A 181 6.89 9.48 20.12
N ASP A 182 6.20 8.63 20.88
CA ASP A 182 6.25 8.62 22.34
C ASP A 182 7.68 8.33 22.85
N GLU A 183 8.35 7.31 22.30
CA GLU A 183 9.73 6.97 22.67
C GLU A 183 10.72 8.11 22.34
N LEU A 184 10.57 8.77 21.19
CA LEU A 184 11.42 9.89 20.81
C LEU A 184 11.18 11.14 21.67
N LYS A 185 9.94 11.40 22.09
CA LYS A 185 9.61 12.47 23.06
C LYS A 185 10.30 12.21 24.41
N ASN A 186 10.17 11.00 24.95
CA ASN A 186 10.79 10.60 26.22
C ASN A 186 12.34 10.68 26.14
N LYS A 187 12.93 10.24 25.03
CA LYS A 187 14.38 10.39 24.79
C LYS A 187 14.81 11.85 24.72
N ALA A 188 14.02 12.71 24.07
CA ALA A 188 14.33 14.14 23.96
C ALA A 188 14.29 14.89 25.31
N GLU A 189 13.51 14.40 26.28
CA GLU A 189 13.47 14.94 27.64
C GLU A 189 14.65 14.50 28.51
N SER A 190 15.18 13.29 28.26
CA SER A 190 16.27 12.70 29.04
C SER A 190 17.67 12.95 28.47
N GLU A 191 17.81 13.22 27.17
CA GLU A 191 19.10 13.55 26.55
C GLU A 191 19.62 14.91 27.06
N SER A 192 20.85 14.94 27.62
CA SER A 192 21.57 16.16 28.01
C SER A 192 22.16 16.94 26.83
N ASP A 193 22.02 16.42 25.61
CA ASP A 193 22.64 16.96 24.40
C ASP A 193 21.96 18.26 23.93
N ASP A 194 22.77 19.23 23.51
CA ASP A 194 22.44 20.64 23.23
C ASP A 194 21.74 20.84 21.87
N ASN A 195 21.02 19.81 21.39
CA ASN A 195 20.46 19.78 20.04
C ASN A 195 19.06 20.40 20.00
N ASP A 196 19.00 21.71 20.27
CA ASP A 196 17.76 22.50 20.46
C ASP A 196 16.71 22.25 19.37
N ILE A 197 17.12 22.23 18.10
CA ILE A 197 16.21 22.11 16.96
C ILE A 197 15.43 20.79 17.01
N TYR A 198 16.09 19.65 17.29
CA TYR A 198 15.40 18.35 17.37
C TYR A 198 14.40 18.34 18.52
N LYS A 199 14.82 18.79 19.72
CA LYS A 199 14.00 18.83 20.92
C LYS A 199 12.76 19.72 20.73
N GLU A 200 12.93 20.88 20.09
CA GLU A 200 11.81 21.76 19.75
C GLU A 200 10.85 21.15 18.72
N SER A 201 11.38 20.47 17.69
CA SER A 201 10.56 19.83 16.66
C SER A 201 9.72 18.69 17.25
N ILE A 202 10.33 17.72 17.94
CA ILE A 202 9.62 16.54 18.44
C ILE A 202 8.54 16.89 19.48
N LYS A 203 8.78 17.92 20.31
CA LYS A 203 7.78 18.41 21.28
C LYS A 203 6.51 18.92 20.61
N LYS A 204 6.61 19.50 19.41
CA LYS A 204 5.48 20.07 18.66
C LYS A 204 4.72 19.03 17.83
N ILE A 205 5.31 17.86 17.56
CA ILE A 205 4.70 16.82 16.73
C ILE A 205 3.53 16.17 17.44
N ASN A 206 2.42 16.02 16.72
CA ASN A 206 1.24 15.31 17.17
C ASN A 206 1.12 13.95 16.46
N ALA A 207 1.21 12.86 17.23
CA ALA A 207 1.06 11.51 16.69
C ALA A 207 -0.35 11.28 16.09
N ASP A 208 -1.39 11.85 16.69
CA ASP A 208 -2.77 11.71 16.19
C ASP A 208 -2.99 12.47 14.86
N SER A 209 -2.27 13.57 14.64
CA SER A 209 -2.23 14.26 13.33
C SER A 209 -1.60 13.36 12.26
N ILE A 210 -0.44 12.77 12.55
CA ILE A 210 0.25 11.84 11.65
C ILE A 210 -0.65 10.64 11.31
N ILE A 211 -1.28 10.03 12.33
CA ILE A 211 -2.22 8.92 12.14
C ILE A 211 -3.41 9.35 11.28
N LYS A 212 -3.95 10.57 11.45
CA LYS A 212 -5.04 11.08 10.60
C LYS A 212 -4.65 11.19 9.12
N ILE A 213 -3.38 11.51 8.85
CA ILE A 213 -2.87 11.59 7.47
C ILE A 213 -2.72 10.19 6.87
N VAL A 214 -2.23 9.21 7.63
CA VAL A 214 -2.05 7.82 7.18
C VAL A 214 -3.39 7.09 7.04
N GLU A 215 -4.27 7.22 8.04
CA GLU A 215 -5.56 6.53 8.11
C GLU A 215 -6.71 7.55 8.12
N LYS A 216 -7.36 7.68 6.96
CA LYS A 216 -8.39 8.69 6.69
C LYS A 216 -9.61 8.54 7.60
N LYS A 217 -9.94 7.31 8.03
CA LYS A 217 -11.07 7.03 8.93
C LYS A 217 -10.78 7.46 10.38
N TYR A 218 -9.52 7.74 10.74
CA TYR A 218 -9.16 8.13 12.10
C TYR A 218 -9.86 9.43 12.52
N GLU A 219 -10.45 9.46 13.72
CA GLU A 219 -11.09 10.67 14.24
C GLU A 219 -10.08 11.57 14.96
N PHE A 220 -9.83 12.72 14.35
CA PHE A 220 -8.91 13.72 14.87
C PHE A 220 -9.49 15.12 14.68
N LYS A 221 -9.43 15.94 15.73
CA LYS A 221 -9.84 17.35 15.70
C LYS A 221 -8.60 18.23 15.67
N SER A 222 -8.35 18.84 14.52
CA SER A 222 -7.24 19.78 14.35
C SER A 222 -7.45 21.05 15.19
N GLU A 223 -6.37 21.52 15.80
CA GLU A 223 -6.31 22.83 16.47
C GLU A 223 -5.88 23.96 15.51
N ILE A 224 -5.51 23.61 14.27
CA ILE A 224 -5.08 24.57 13.25
C ILE A 224 -6.30 25.33 12.74
N LYS A 225 -6.23 26.67 12.77
CA LYS A 225 -7.26 27.56 12.24
C LYS A 225 -7.28 27.50 10.71
N GLY A 226 -8.48 27.56 10.13
CA GLY A 226 -8.69 27.59 8.67
C GLY A 226 -9.45 26.36 8.16
N PRO A 227 -9.48 26.17 6.84
CA PRO A 227 -10.11 24.99 6.23
C PRO A 227 -9.36 23.70 6.60
N ASN A 228 -10.09 22.60 6.63
CA ASN A 228 -9.55 21.29 6.95
C ASN A 228 -8.67 20.75 5.82
N ILE A 229 -7.36 20.67 6.06
CA ILE A 229 -6.36 20.26 5.07
C ILE A 229 -6.07 18.76 5.04
N TYR A 230 -6.51 17.99 6.03
CA TYR A 230 -6.21 16.56 6.13
C TYR A 230 -6.67 15.72 4.94
N PRO A 231 -7.80 16.01 4.25
CA PRO A 231 -8.18 15.28 3.04
C PRO A 231 -7.15 15.43 1.91
N LEU A 232 -6.56 16.62 1.74
CA LEU A 232 -5.44 16.85 0.83
C LEU A 232 -4.21 16.05 1.28
N LEU A 233 -3.79 16.18 2.54
CA LEU A 233 -2.57 15.53 3.04
C LEU A 233 -2.62 14.01 2.93
N GLY A 234 -3.75 13.39 3.33
CA GLY A 234 -3.94 11.96 3.18
C GLY A 234 -3.96 11.53 1.72
N SER A 235 -4.56 12.33 0.83
CA SER A 235 -4.58 12.04 -0.61
C SER A 235 -3.21 12.15 -1.29
N ILE A 236 -2.27 12.91 -0.72
CA ILE A 236 -0.89 12.98 -1.21
C ILE A 236 -0.17 11.63 -0.97
N ILE A 237 -0.46 10.93 0.12
CA ILE A 237 0.23 9.68 0.48
C ILE A 237 -0.49 8.46 -0.08
N SER A 238 -1.82 8.42 0.07
CA SER A 238 -2.65 7.28 -0.31
C SER A 238 -3.96 7.76 -0.93
N SER A 239 -4.09 7.65 -2.25
CA SER A 239 -5.25 8.05 -3.05
C SER A 239 -5.25 7.35 -4.40
N SER A 240 -6.42 6.88 -4.83
CA SER A 240 -6.57 6.34 -6.18
C SER A 240 -6.93 7.45 -7.17
N PRO A 241 -6.38 7.46 -8.40
CA PRO A 241 -5.41 6.50 -8.94
C PRO A 241 -3.94 6.82 -8.61
N ILE A 242 -3.64 8.03 -8.12
CA ILE A 242 -2.28 8.54 -7.97
C ILE A 242 -2.05 9.08 -6.57
N ASP A 243 -0.90 8.72 -6.01
CA ASP A 243 -0.38 9.19 -4.74
C ASP A 243 1.15 8.98 -4.69
N ALA A 244 1.80 9.48 -3.64
CA ALA A 244 3.24 9.37 -3.45
C ALA A 244 3.72 7.91 -3.30
N ASP A 245 2.92 7.04 -2.68
CA ASP A 245 3.20 5.61 -2.54
C ASP A 245 3.38 4.95 -3.92
N ARG A 246 2.34 5.06 -4.76
CA ARG A 246 2.32 4.54 -6.13
C ARG A 246 3.39 5.19 -7.00
N MET A 247 3.58 6.49 -6.86
CA MET A 247 4.63 7.20 -7.59
C MET A 247 6.03 6.62 -7.28
N ASP A 248 6.33 6.30 -6.02
CA ASP A 248 7.61 5.69 -5.67
C ASP A 248 7.72 4.26 -6.21
N TYR A 249 6.79 3.37 -5.84
CA TYR A 249 6.97 1.95 -6.12
C TYR A 249 6.94 1.67 -7.63
N LEU A 250 6.20 2.43 -8.44
CA LEU A 250 6.16 2.18 -9.89
C LEU A 250 7.54 2.38 -10.53
N LEU A 251 8.22 3.47 -10.19
CA LEU A 251 9.57 3.75 -10.67
C LEU A 251 10.59 2.79 -10.05
N ARG A 252 10.50 2.56 -8.73
CA ARG A 252 11.41 1.70 -7.98
C ARG A 252 11.34 0.25 -8.43
N ASP A 253 10.15 -0.32 -8.49
CA ASP A 253 9.94 -1.72 -8.88
C ASP A 253 10.31 -1.94 -10.35
N SER A 254 10.08 -0.95 -11.22
CA SER A 254 10.55 -0.99 -12.61
C SER A 254 12.07 -1.05 -12.70
N TYR A 255 12.75 -0.17 -11.96
CA TYR A 255 14.20 -0.11 -11.91
C TYR A 255 14.81 -1.42 -11.41
N PHE A 256 14.37 -1.91 -10.24
CA PHE A 256 14.94 -3.11 -9.64
C PHE A 256 14.51 -4.42 -10.31
N SER A 257 13.35 -4.45 -10.98
CA SER A 257 12.94 -5.61 -11.80
C SER A 257 13.55 -5.59 -13.21
N GLY A 258 14.19 -4.48 -13.61
CA GLY A 258 14.77 -4.33 -14.95
C GLY A 258 13.74 -4.21 -16.07
N VAL A 259 12.55 -3.68 -15.77
CA VAL A 259 11.46 -3.50 -16.73
C VAL A 259 11.11 -2.04 -16.93
N LYS A 260 10.42 -1.71 -18.03
CA LYS A 260 10.00 -0.34 -18.34
C LYS A 260 8.50 -0.10 -18.14
N TYR A 261 7.78 -1.04 -17.52
CA TYR A 261 6.32 -0.99 -17.42
C TYR A 261 5.81 0.09 -16.47
N GLY A 262 6.49 0.38 -15.37
CA GLY A 262 6.06 1.38 -14.38
C GLY A 262 6.66 2.77 -14.59
N ILE A 263 7.21 3.05 -15.78
CA ILE A 263 7.74 4.38 -16.11
C ILE A 263 6.57 5.27 -16.55
N TYR A 264 6.52 6.48 -16.01
CA TYR A 264 5.57 7.52 -16.38
C TYR A 264 6.29 8.89 -16.37
N ASP A 265 5.73 9.89 -17.07
CA ASP A 265 6.27 11.25 -17.05
C ASP A 265 5.99 11.94 -15.71
N TYR A 266 6.96 11.86 -14.81
CA TYR A 266 6.93 12.47 -13.48
C TYR A 266 6.61 13.97 -13.50
N GLY A 267 7.24 14.73 -14.39
CA GLY A 267 7.08 16.18 -14.45
C GLY A 267 5.69 16.58 -14.92
N ARG A 268 5.20 15.96 -16.00
CA ARG A 268 3.85 16.24 -16.51
C ARG A 268 2.75 15.80 -15.56
N LEU A 269 2.94 14.69 -14.85
CA LEU A 269 2.00 14.23 -13.85
C LEU A 269 1.86 15.25 -12.72
N LEU A 270 2.98 15.71 -12.14
CA LEU A 270 2.97 16.72 -11.08
C LEU A 270 2.34 18.05 -11.51
N MET A 271 2.55 18.45 -12.77
CA MET A 271 1.88 19.63 -13.31
C MET A 271 0.36 19.51 -13.33
N SER A 272 -0.21 18.31 -13.25
CA SER A 272 -1.65 18.06 -13.32
C SER A 272 -2.37 18.26 -11.98
N PHE A 273 -1.63 18.35 -10.87
CA PHE A 273 -2.17 18.43 -9.51
C PHE A 273 -2.48 19.87 -9.12
N ILE A 274 -3.62 20.09 -8.46
CA ILE A 274 -4.02 21.41 -7.98
C ILE A 274 -4.83 21.29 -6.68
N PRO A 275 -4.64 22.19 -5.69
CA PRO A 275 -5.41 22.17 -4.46
C PRO A 275 -6.72 22.96 -4.62
N VAL A 276 -7.83 22.37 -4.22
CA VAL A 276 -9.16 23.00 -4.24
C VAL A 276 -9.77 23.06 -2.87
N GLU A 277 -10.57 24.10 -2.61
CA GLU A 277 -11.35 24.23 -1.38
C GLU A 277 -12.82 23.95 -1.69
N VAL A 278 -13.40 22.97 -0.99
CA VAL A 278 -14.82 22.59 -1.11
C VAL A 278 -15.37 22.44 0.30
N GLU A 279 -16.42 23.19 0.63
CA GLU A 279 -17.11 23.11 1.93
C GLU A 279 -16.14 23.16 3.12
N ASN A 280 -15.20 24.12 3.12
CA ASN A 280 -14.18 24.30 4.16
C ASN A 280 -13.22 23.10 4.33
N ASN A 281 -13.11 22.23 3.33
CA ASN A 281 -12.12 21.16 3.24
C ASN A 281 -11.23 21.37 2.01
N ILE A 282 -9.94 21.06 2.14
CA ILE A 282 -8.99 21.15 1.03
C ILE A 282 -8.77 19.76 0.46
N TYR A 283 -8.87 19.63 -0.86
CA TYR A 283 -8.69 18.36 -1.58
C TYR A 283 -7.60 18.45 -2.64
N LEU A 284 -6.99 17.31 -2.94
CA LEU A 284 -6.22 17.11 -4.16
C LEU A 284 -7.20 17.05 -5.34
N ALA A 285 -7.01 17.90 -6.33
CA ALA A 285 -7.73 17.84 -7.59
C ALA A 285 -6.78 17.63 -8.77
N TYR A 286 -7.32 17.01 -9.81
CA TYR A 286 -6.67 16.88 -11.10
C TYR A 286 -7.23 17.90 -12.10
N LYS A 287 -6.37 18.46 -12.93
CA LYS A 287 -6.82 19.22 -14.10
C LYS A 287 -7.25 18.27 -15.20
N GLU A 288 -8.40 18.52 -15.83
CA GLU A 288 -8.86 17.76 -17.00
C GLU A 288 -7.81 17.74 -18.14
N SER A 289 -7.07 18.84 -18.32
CA SER A 289 -5.98 18.91 -19.31
C SER A 289 -4.80 17.98 -19.02
N GLY A 290 -4.72 17.42 -17.81
CA GLY A 290 -3.69 16.48 -17.37
C GLY A 290 -4.09 15.01 -17.50
N MET A 291 -5.26 14.74 -18.08
CA MET A 291 -5.85 13.40 -18.09
C MET A 291 -4.94 12.36 -18.76
N ASP A 292 -4.28 12.70 -19.87
CA ASP A 292 -3.39 11.77 -20.56
C ASP A 292 -2.24 11.29 -19.65
N SER A 293 -1.69 12.16 -18.79
CA SER A 293 -0.66 11.78 -17.82
C SER A 293 -1.21 10.88 -16.71
N ILE A 294 -2.47 11.09 -16.30
CA ILE A 294 -3.16 10.24 -15.32
C ILE A 294 -3.40 8.84 -15.92
N LEU A 295 -3.81 8.79 -17.18
CA LEU A 295 -4.02 7.55 -17.93
C LEU A 295 -2.70 6.79 -18.15
N GLU A 296 -1.63 7.50 -18.50
CA GLU A 296 -0.28 6.94 -18.61
C GLU A 296 0.15 6.30 -17.28
N PHE A 297 -0.05 7.00 -16.16
CA PHE A 297 0.25 6.49 -14.82
C PHE A 297 -0.57 5.22 -14.48
N ALA A 298 -1.89 5.25 -14.71
CA ALA A 298 -2.76 4.10 -14.47
C ALA A 298 -2.35 2.88 -15.34
N ASN A 299 -1.96 3.13 -16.59
CA ASN A 299 -1.46 2.08 -17.49
C ASN A 299 -0.09 1.55 -17.05
N ALA A 300 0.80 2.42 -16.55
CA ALA A 300 2.10 2.02 -16.02
C ALA A 300 1.93 1.05 -14.83
N ARG A 301 0.98 1.36 -13.94
CA ARG A 301 0.58 0.47 -12.85
C ARG A 301 0.03 -0.85 -13.35
N SER A 302 -0.95 -0.83 -14.26
CA SER A 302 -1.53 -2.06 -14.82
C SER A 302 -0.47 -2.93 -15.54
N GLY A 303 0.50 -2.29 -16.19
CA GLY A 303 1.66 -2.95 -16.80
C GLY A 303 2.50 -3.71 -15.78
N LEU A 304 2.89 -3.09 -14.66
CA LEU A 304 3.64 -3.75 -13.59
C LEU A 304 2.85 -4.89 -12.94
N TYR A 305 1.55 -4.72 -12.67
CA TYR A 305 0.73 -5.81 -12.18
C TYR A 305 0.71 -6.98 -13.15
N SER A 306 0.47 -6.72 -14.44
CA SER A 306 0.35 -7.77 -15.45
C SER A 306 1.65 -8.55 -15.67
N GLN A 307 2.81 -7.87 -15.61
CA GLN A 307 4.09 -8.42 -16.06
C GLN A 307 5.04 -8.81 -14.92
N VAL A 308 4.96 -8.11 -13.80
CA VAL A 308 5.87 -8.26 -12.66
C VAL A 308 5.14 -8.93 -11.50
N TYR A 309 4.15 -8.25 -10.89
CA TYR A 309 3.50 -8.76 -9.67
C TYR A 309 2.70 -10.05 -9.94
N PHE A 310 2.02 -10.13 -11.08
CA PHE A 310 1.27 -11.32 -11.51
C PHE A 310 2.05 -12.25 -12.41
N HIS A 311 3.38 -12.15 -12.43
CA HIS A 311 4.23 -13.13 -13.10
C HIS A 311 3.94 -14.54 -12.54
N LYS A 312 3.73 -15.50 -13.43
CA LYS A 312 3.27 -16.88 -13.11
C LYS A 312 4.08 -17.55 -11.99
N THR A 313 5.40 -17.33 -11.96
CA THR A 313 6.29 -17.94 -10.95
C THR A 313 6.17 -17.26 -9.59
N ASN A 314 6.01 -15.93 -9.56
CA ASN A 314 5.78 -15.18 -8.33
C ASN A 314 4.45 -15.64 -7.71
N ARG A 315 3.40 -15.70 -8.55
CA ARG A 315 2.08 -16.16 -8.14
C ARG A 315 2.04 -17.62 -7.70
N ALA A 316 2.79 -18.50 -8.36
CA ALA A 316 2.91 -19.89 -7.92
C ALA A 316 3.50 -19.98 -6.50
N LEU A 317 4.55 -19.21 -6.20
CA LEU A 317 5.16 -19.18 -4.86
C LEU A 317 4.20 -18.61 -3.81
N SER A 318 3.47 -17.54 -4.11
CA SER A 318 2.41 -17.02 -3.22
C SER A 318 1.29 -18.04 -3.01
N ALA A 319 0.85 -18.72 -4.06
CA ALA A 319 -0.18 -19.75 -3.98
C ALA A 319 0.28 -20.97 -3.15
N MET A 320 1.55 -21.36 -3.29
CA MET A 320 2.18 -22.39 -2.45
C MET A 320 2.19 -21.96 -0.97
N LEU A 321 2.58 -20.72 -0.67
CA LEU A 321 2.58 -20.19 0.70
C LEU A 321 1.17 -20.24 1.29
N ASN A 322 0.18 -19.70 0.57
CA ASN A 322 -1.22 -19.72 1.01
C ASN A 322 -1.72 -21.15 1.23
N LYS A 323 -1.33 -22.10 0.37
CA LYS A 323 -1.70 -23.50 0.52
C LYS A 323 -1.08 -24.13 1.76
N ALA A 324 0.21 -23.89 2.02
CA ALA A 324 0.89 -24.35 3.23
C ALA A 324 0.18 -23.86 4.51
N CYS A 325 -0.35 -22.63 4.49
CA CYS A 325 -0.99 -22.04 5.66
C CYS A 325 -2.47 -22.39 5.80
N SER A 326 -3.14 -22.83 4.72
CA SER A 326 -4.55 -23.22 4.75
C SER A 326 -4.84 -24.56 5.46
N GLY A 327 -3.82 -25.41 5.66
CA GLY A 327 -4.00 -26.80 6.13
C GLY A 327 -4.02 -27.01 7.65
N SER A 328 -3.73 -26.00 8.47
CA SER A 328 -3.47 -26.19 9.92
C SER A 328 -4.40 -25.38 10.84
N GLY A 329 -5.56 -24.91 10.35
CA GLY A 329 -6.33 -23.87 11.04
C GLY A 329 -5.62 -22.52 10.97
N ALA A 330 -6.19 -21.46 11.56
CA ALA A 330 -5.55 -20.14 11.55
C ALA A 330 -4.18 -20.19 12.25
N VAL A 331 -3.10 -20.12 11.47
CA VAL A 331 -1.72 -20.15 12.01
C VAL A 331 -1.47 -18.84 12.76
N SER A 332 -1.45 -18.91 14.09
CA SER A 332 -1.05 -17.79 14.95
C SER A 332 0.46 -17.83 15.15
N VAL A 333 1.17 -16.90 14.53
CA VAL A 333 2.65 -16.80 14.64
C VAL A 333 3.08 -15.98 15.85
N ILE A 334 2.23 -15.07 16.33
CA ILE A 334 2.45 -14.31 17.56
C ILE A 334 1.67 -15.01 18.68
N SER A 335 2.38 -15.48 19.72
CA SER A 335 1.74 -16.02 20.92
C SER A 335 1.39 -14.86 21.85
N LEU A 336 0.13 -14.80 22.27
CA LEU A 336 -0.37 -13.79 23.21
C LEU A 336 -0.41 -14.31 24.65
N ASP A 337 -0.06 -15.58 24.87
CA ASP A 337 -0.14 -16.27 26.16
C ASP A 337 1.09 -16.00 27.05
N THR A 338 2.11 -15.33 26.52
CA THR A 338 3.31 -14.97 27.27
C THR A 338 3.09 -13.76 28.18
N GLU A 339 3.70 -13.80 29.37
CA GLU A 339 3.79 -12.66 30.28
C GLU A 339 4.46 -11.47 29.57
N GLY A 340 3.88 -10.27 29.70
CA GLY A 340 4.38 -9.04 29.09
C GLY A 340 3.30 -8.24 28.35
N LYS A 341 3.56 -6.94 28.17
CA LYS A 341 2.63 -6.02 27.49
C LYS A 341 2.47 -6.41 26.02
N ILE A 342 1.23 -6.39 25.51
CA ILE A 342 0.93 -6.81 24.14
C ILE A 342 1.73 -6.04 23.09
N ILE A 343 1.96 -4.74 23.31
CA ILE A 343 2.71 -3.89 22.38
C ILE A 343 4.18 -4.29 22.33
N ASP A 344 4.78 -4.65 23.46
CA ASP A 344 6.18 -5.09 23.51
C ASP A 344 6.32 -6.46 22.82
N LEU A 345 5.34 -7.36 22.98
CA LEU A 345 5.31 -8.64 22.25
C LEU A 345 5.24 -8.43 20.73
N ILE A 346 4.41 -7.49 20.26
CA ILE A 346 4.33 -7.14 18.84
C ILE A 346 5.64 -6.52 18.35
N LYS A 347 6.18 -5.52 19.05
CA LYS A 347 7.44 -4.87 18.67
C LYS A 347 8.57 -5.90 18.59
N ASN A 348 8.72 -6.74 19.61
CA ASN A 348 9.75 -7.77 19.65
C ASN A 348 9.59 -8.77 18.51
N PHE A 349 8.37 -9.26 18.28
CA PHE A 349 8.11 -10.16 17.15
C PHE A 349 8.52 -9.52 15.82
N TYR A 350 8.10 -8.28 15.55
CA TYR A 350 8.40 -7.59 14.30
C TYR A 350 9.91 -7.31 14.13
N LEU A 351 10.63 -7.04 15.22
CA LEU A 351 12.08 -6.82 15.21
C LEU A 351 12.87 -8.12 15.01
N GLU A 352 12.40 -9.23 15.58
CA GLU A 352 13.10 -10.51 15.57
C GLU A 352 12.81 -11.38 14.35
N ASN A 353 11.88 -10.97 13.48
CA ASN A 353 11.41 -11.76 12.35
C ASN A 353 11.61 -11.03 11.00
N PRO A 354 12.86 -10.88 10.53
CA PRO A 354 13.11 -10.53 9.14
C PRO A 354 12.55 -11.61 8.19
N ASP A 355 12.27 -11.28 6.93
CA ASP A 355 11.59 -12.16 5.95
C ASP A 355 12.12 -13.60 5.95
N LYS A 356 13.46 -13.75 5.93
CA LYS A 356 14.12 -15.05 5.82
C LYS A 356 13.89 -15.89 7.07
N LYS A 357 14.17 -15.34 8.25
CA LYS A 357 13.99 -16.02 9.53
C LYS A 357 12.52 -16.37 9.75
N PHE A 358 11.61 -15.45 9.42
CA PHE A 358 10.18 -15.72 9.51
C PHE A 358 9.77 -16.92 8.66
N LEU A 359 10.17 -16.95 7.38
CA LEU A 359 9.77 -18.02 6.47
C LEU A 359 10.41 -19.38 6.81
N GLU A 360 11.72 -19.38 7.08
CA GLU A 360 12.52 -20.61 7.22
C GLU A 360 12.46 -21.22 8.62
N GLU A 361 12.19 -20.41 9.66
CA GLU A 361 12.22 -20.85 11.06
C GLU A 361 10.84 -20.65 11.72
N THR A 362 10.40 -19.40 11.86
CA THR A 362 9.22 -19.06 12.68
C THR A 362 7.95 -19.68 12.13
N LEU A 363 7.63 -19.43 10.86
CA LEU A 363 6.45 -20.00 10.21
C LEU A 363 6.57 -21.52 10.11
N LYS A 364 7.75 -22.02 9.71
CA LYS A 364 8.02 -23.46 9.57
C LYS A 364 7.76 -24.23 10.87
N SER A 365 8.14 -23.67 12.02
CA SER A 365 7.92 -24.27 13.34
C SER A 365 6.44 -24.40 13.75
N LYS A 366 5.53 -23.67 13.08
CA LYS A 366 4.08 -23.66 13.37
C LYS A 366 3.27 -24.52 12.40
N LEU A 367 3.90 -25.09 11.39
CA LEU A 367 3.24 -25.86 10.34
C LEU A 367 3.40 -27.37 10.57
N ASN A 368 2.44 -28.15 10.06
CA ASN A 368 2.55 -29.61 10.04
C ASN A 368 3.61 -30.07 9.01
N GLU A 369 3.90 -31.37 8.99
CA GLU A 369 4.96 -31.94 8.13
C GLU A 369 4.72 -31.67 6.63
N ASP A 370 3.48 -31.78 6.15
CA ASP A 370 3.16 -31.58 4.74
C ASP A 370 3.27 -30.11 4.32
N SER A 371 2.76 -29.19 5.13
CA SER A 371 2.92 -27.75 4.91
C SER A 371 4.39 -27.32 4.99
N THR A 372 5.16 -27.96 5.87
CA THR A 372 6.61 -27.75 6.01
C THR A 372 7.36 -28.11 4.73
N LYS A 373 6.97 -29.21 4.04
CA LYS A 373 7.52 -29.59 2.73
C LYS A 373 7.25 -28.51 1.67
N ILE A 374 6.06 -27.90 1.68
CA ILE A 374 5.73 -26.80 0.76
C ILE A 374 6.64 -25.58 1.00
N ILE A 375 6.90 -25.24 2.28
CA ILE A 375 7.84 -24.16 2.62
C ILE A 375 9.26 -24.49 2.11
N ASP A 376 9.73 -25.72 2.30
CA ASP A 376 11.04 -26.16 1.79
C ASP A 376 11.12 -26.05 0.27
N ASP A 377 10.04 -26.35 -0.44
CA ASP A 377 9.94 -26.15 -1.88
C ASP A 377 10.00 -24.67 -2.28
N ILE A 378 9.35 -23.76 -1.55
CA ILE A 378 9.45 -22.30 -1.77
C ILE A 378 10.90 -21.82 -1.57
N VAL A 379 11.55 -22.25 -0.48
CA VAL A 379 12.92 -21.88 -0.14
C VAL A 379 13.88 -22.33 -1.23
N ARG A 380 13.82 -23.62 -1.61
CA ARG A 380 14.66 -24.24 -2.65
C ARG A 380 14.25 -23.90 -4.08
N ARG A 381 13.20 -23.10 -4.27
CA ARG A 381 12.64 -22.72 -5.58
C ARG A 381 12.17 -23.93 -6.41
N ASN A 382 11.65 -24.96 -5.74
CA ASN A 382 10.90 -26.06 -6.35
C ASN A 382 9.45 -25.65 -6.63
N VAL A 383 9.31 -24.74 -7.59
CA VAL A 383 8.00 -24.14 -7.91
C VAL A 383 7.04 -25.18 -8.50
N TRP A 384 5.79 -25.12 -8.06
CA TRP A 384 4.67 -25.90 -8.61
C TRP A 384 4.44 -25.64 -10.10
N LYS A 385 3.98 -26.67 -10.81
CA LYS A 385 3.75 -26.63 -12.25
C LYS A 385 2.38 -26.04 -12.54
N LYS A 386 2.34 -25.10 -13.48
CA LYS A 386 1.09 -24.50 -13.97
C LYS A 386 0.45 -25.43 -15.00
N ILE A 387 -0.76 -25.94 -14.70
CA ILE A 387 -1.52 -26.81 -15.62
C ILE A 387 -2.60 -26.04 -16.39
N TYR A 388 -3.03 -24.88 -15.88
CA TYR A 388 -4.03 -24.03 -16.52
C TYR A 388 -3.64 -22.56 -16.40
N GLU A 389 -3.91 -21.78 -17.44
CA GLU A 389 -3.88 -20.32 -17.40
C GLU A 389 -4.93 -19.74 -18.34
N LYS A 390 -5.80 -18.90 -17.79
CA LYS A 390 -6.65 -17.99 -18.55
C LYS A 390 -6.31 -16.56 -18.18
N LYS A 391 -6.12 -15.74 -19.20
CA LYS A 391 -6.09 -14.28 -19.08
C LYS A 391 -7.26 -13.73 -19.88
N HIS A 392 -8.04 -12.85 -19.29
CA HIS A 392 -9.13 -12.19 -19.98
C HIS A 392 -9.17 -10.71 -19.58
N THR A 393 -9.41 -9.82 -20.55
CA THR A 393 -9.43 -8.37 -20.32
C THR A 393 -10.80 -7.83 -20.67
N PHE A 394 -11.47 -7.32 -19.65
CA PHE A 394 -12.69 -6.56 -19.75
C PHE A 394 -12.35 -5.10 -20.03
N SER A 395 -12.78 -4.56 -21.16
CA SER A 395 -12.59 -3.14 -21.48
C SER A 395 -13.88 -2.35 -21.27
N ASN A 396 -13.78 -1.01 -21.27
CA ASN A 396 -14.89 -0.08 -21.14
C ASN A 396 -15.74 -0.30 -19.87
N VAL A 397 -15.07 -0.62 -18.76
CA VAL A 397 -15.70 -0.98 -17.50
C VAL A 397 -16.21 0.28 -16.79
N LYS A 398 -17.42 0.24 -16.22
CA LYS A 398 -17.90 1.31 -15.34
C LYS A 398 -17.10 1.31 -14.04
N LEU A 399 -16.72 2.50 -13.56
CA LEU A 399 -15.84 2.65 -12.40
C LEU A 399 -16.36 1.96 -11.12
N SER A 400 -17.68 1.82 -10.97
CA SER A 400 -18.33 1.30 -9.75
C SER A 400 -18.85 -0.14 -9.85
N ASN A 401 -18.21 -0.98 -10.65
CA ASN A 401 -18.73 -2.33 -10.92
C ASN A 401 -18.19 -3.40 -9.96
N ASN A 402 -19.01 -3.80 -8.98
CA ASN A 402 -18.66 -4.86 -8.02
C ASN A 402 -18.83 -6.30 -8.56
N THR A 403 -19.44 -6.49 -9.74
CA THR A 403 -19.75 -7.84 -10.27
C THR A 403 -18.51 -8.72 -10.47
N PHE A 404 -17.33 -8.13 -10.68
CA PHE A 404 -16.10 -8.90 -10.85
C PHE A 404 -15.64 -9.64 -9.59
N LYS A 405 -15.90 -9.09 -8.39
CA LYS A 405 -15.53 -9.74 -7.12
C LYS A 405 -16.40 -10.98 -6.88
N GLU A 406 -17.71 -10.83 -7.04
CA GLU A 406 -18.70 -11.92 -6.91
C GLU A 406 -18.40 -13.03 -7.93
N CYS A 407 -18.17 -12.67 -9.19
CA CYS A 407 -17.82 -13.64 -10.23
C CYS A 407 -16.52 -14.40 -9.91
N LYS A 408 -15.52 -13.73 -9.34
CA LYS A 408 -14.29 -14.39 -8.90
C LYS A 408 -14.56 -15.45 -7.84
N GLU A 409 -15.43 -15.17 -6.88
CA GLU A 409 -15.80 -16.13 -5.83
C GLU A 409 -16.49 -17.35 -6.44
N GLU A 410 -17.51 -17.13 -7.28
CA GLU A 410 -18.26 -18.21 -7.95
C GLU A 410 -17.36 -19.11 -8.82
N ILE A 411 -16.54 -18.51 -9.70
CA ILE A 411 -15.61 -19.26 -10.55
C ILE A 411 -14.61 -20.02 -9.66
N SER A 412 -14.13 -19.39 -8.59
CA SER A 412 -13.16 -20.02 -7.69
C SER A 412 -13.72 -21.25 -7.00
N GLU A 413 -14.96 -21.19 -6.52
CA GLU A 413 -15.64 -22.32 -5.88
C GLU A 413 -15.87 -23.49 -6.85
N LYS A 414 -16.35 -23.19 -8.06
CA LYS A 414 -16.54 -24.20 -9.11
C LYS A 414 -15.23 -24.90 -9.47
N ILE A 415 -14.15 -24.13 -9.70
CA ILE A 415 -12.83 -24.70 -10.03
C ILE A 415 -12.31 -25.53 -8.85
N LYS A 416 -12.40 -25.03 -7.61
CA LYS A 416 -11.96 -25.78 -6.42
C LYS A 416 -12.72 -27.11 -6.25
N THR A 417 -14.01 -27.13 -6.57
CA THR A 417 -14.85 -28.34 -6.49
C THR A 417 -14.37 -29.40 -7.48
N ILE A 418 -14.09 -29.01 -8.72
CA ILE A 418 -13.56 -29.92 -9.76
C ILE A 418 -12.15 -30.39 -9.40
N LEU A 419 -11.30 -29.49 -8.91
CA LEU A 419 -9.95 -29.87 -8.49
C LEU A 419 -9.97 -30.86 -7.31
N GLY A 420 -10.86 -30.63 -6.34
CA GLY A 420 -11.01 -31.50 -5.17
C GLY A 420 -11.54 -32.90 -5.51
N SER A 421 -12.37 -33.04 -6.56
CA SER A 421 -12.84 -34.35 -7.02
C SER A 421 -11.84 -35.07 -7.94
N ALA A 422 -11.06 -34.32 -8.72
CA ALA A 422 -10.14 -34.88 -9.71
C ALA A 422 -8.74 -35.22 -9.17
N ILE A 423 -8.24 -34.46 -8.20
CA ILE A 423 -6.88 -34.59 -7.66
C ILE A 423 -6.95 -35.02 -6.19
N ILE A 424 -6.44 -36.21 -5.90
CA ILE A 424 -6.35 -36.72 -4.53
C ILE A 424 -5.23 -35.98 -3.79
N GLY A 425 -5.54 -35.42 -2.62
CA GLY A 425 -4.59 -34.73 -1.75
C GLY A 425 -4.63 -33.20 -1.87
N ASN A 426 -3.67 -32.54 -1.21
CA ASN A 426 -3.63 -31.09 -1.05
C ASN A 426 -2.51 -30.42 -1.87
N GLU A 427 -1.98 -31.11 -2.88
CA GLU A 427 -0.83 -30.64 -3.68
C GLU A 427 -1.22 -29.81 -4.91
N TRP A 428 -2.23 -28.97 -4.76
CA TRP A 428 -2.71 -28.07 -5.82
C TRP A 428 -3.17 -26.73 -5.23
N ALA A 429 -3.10 -25.68 -6.05
CA ALA A 429 -3.58 -24.35 -5.70
C ALA A 429 -4.20 -23.64 -6.90
N LEU A 430 -5.32 -22.97 -6.65
CA LEU A 430 -5.94 -22.01 -7.55
C LEU A 430 -5.44 -20.61 -7.20
N ASP A 431 -4.87 -19.90 -8.18
CA ASP A 431 -4.55 -18.48 -8.10
C ASP A 431 -5.48 -17.72 -9.06
N PHE A 432 -6.44 -16.98 -8.51
CA PHE A 432 -7.30 -16.08 -9.26
C PHE A 432 -7.04 -14.64 -8.81
N GLN A 433 -6.36 -13.87 -9.66
CA GLN A 433 -6.10 -12.45 -9.47
C GLN A 433 -6.97 -11.59 -10.40
N ILE A 434 -7.41 -10.45 -9.87
CA ILE A 434 -8.05 -9.38 -10.62
C ILE A 434 -7.10 -8.19 -10.59
N GLU A 435 -6.78 -7.63 -11.74
CA GLU A 435 -6.16 -6.32 -11.86
C GLU A 435 -7.22 -5.34 -12.33
N ASP A 436 -7.37 -4.23 -11.63
CA ASP A 436 -8.21 -3.10 -12.03
C ASP A 436 -7.29 -1.88 -12.12
N ASN A 437 -7.19 -1.25 -13.29
CA ASN A 437 -6.29 -0.12 -13.48
C ASN A 437 -6.74 1.16 -12.74
N PHE A 438 -7.99 1.21 -12.27
CA PHE A 438 -8.56 2.25 -11.39
C PHE A 438 -9.01 1.68 -10.03
N LYS A 439 -8.37 0.61 -9.54
CA LYS A 439 -8.66 0.03 -8.23
C LYS A 439 -8.74 1.11 -7.13
N ASP A 440 -9.68 0.98 -6.22
CA ASP A 440 -9.89 1.85 -5.06
C ASP A 440 -10.34 3.30 -5.42
N ILE A 441 -10.78 3.55 -6.68
CA ILE A 441 -11.28 4.87 -7.09
C ILE A 441 -12.55 5.30 -6.34
N GLU A 442 -13.36 4.35 -5.89
CA GLU A 442 -14.59 4.62 -5.12
C GLU A 442 -14.30 5.25 -3.75
N GLU A 443 -13.19 4.87 -3.13
CA GLU A 443 -12.71 5.36 -1.83
C GLU A 443 -11.84 6.62 -1.97
N SER A 444 -11.52 7.02 -3.20
CA SER A 444 -10.72 8.22 -3.46
C SER A 444 -11.49 9.49 -3.10
N GLN A 445 -10.79 10.42 -2.45
CA GLN A 445 -11.28 11.77 -2.17
C GLN A 445 -10.78 12.78 -3.23
N ALA A 446 -10.10 12.30 -4.27
CA ALA A 446 -9.57 13.14 -5.32
C ALA A 446 -10.69 13.76 -6.15
N LYS A 447 -10.52 15.05 -6.46
CA LYS A 447 -11.43 15.82 -7.30
C LYS A 447 -10.88 15.94 -8.71
N ILE A 448 -11.69 16.47 -9.61
CA ILE A 448 -11.27 16.93 -10.93
C ILE A 448 -11.91 18.27 -11.24
N ILE A 449 -11.12 19.16 -11.83
CA ILE A 449 -11.58 20.47 -12.27
C ILE A 449 -11.90 20.38 -13.78
N LYS A 450 -13.16 20.61 -14.12
CA LYS A 450 -13.67 20.65 -15.50
C LYS A 450 -14.05 22.06 -15.88
N LYS A 451 -13.71 22.47 -17.12
CA LYS A 451 -14.14 23.76 -17.67
C LYS A 451 -15.48 23.59 -18.36
N GLU A 452 -16.47 24.35 -17.95
CA GLU A 452 -17.78 24.37 -18.60
C GLU A 452 -17.79 25.28 -19.84
N ILE A 453 -18.78 25.09 -20.71
CA ILE A 453 -18.95 25.86 -21.97
C ILE A 453 -19.08 27.36 -21.68
N ASN A 454 -19.66 27.72 -20.53
CA ASN A 454 -19.80 29.11 -20.07
C ASN A 454 -18.47 29.74 -19.58
N GLY A 455 -17.36 28.98 -19.61
CA GLY A 455 -16.03 29.40 -19.18
C GLY A 455 -15.76 29.26 -17.69
N LYS A 456 -16.78 28.94 -16.87
CA LYS A 456 -16.63 28.67 -15.43
C LYS A 456 -16.06 27.28 -15.19
N TYR A 457 -15.51 27.09 -14.00
CA TYR A 457 -14.97 25.81 -13.58
C TYR A 457 -15.88 25.14 -12.57
N LYS A 458 -16.00 23.82 -12.71
CA LYS A 458 -16.72 22.98 -11.77
C LYS A 458 -15.78 21.95 -11.18
N ILE A 459 -15.87 21.78 -9.87
CA ILE A 459 -15.15 20.77 -9.12
C ILE A 459 -16.08 19.57 -8.97
N ASN A 460 -15.68 18.44 -9.54
CA ASN A 460 -16.42 17.18 -9.48
C ASN A 460 -15.62 16.12 -8.71
N GLU A 461 -16.29 15.08 -8.23
CA GLU A 461 -15.59 13.88 -7.81
C GLU A 461 -14.93 13.21 -9.01
N LEU A 462 -13.70 12.71 -8.84
CA LEU A 462 -13.02 11.98 -9.91
C LEU A 462 -13.79 10.71 -10.33
N ARG A 463 -14.33 9.99 -9.35
CA ARG A 463 -15.10 8.75 -9.57
C ARG A 463 -16.36 8.94 -10.42
N ASP A 464 -16.89 10.16 -10.49
CA ASP A 464 -18.08 10.48 -11.26
C ASP A 464 -17.77 10.76 -12.74
N CYS A 465 -16.49 10.81 -13.12
CA CYS A 465 -16.05 11.14 -14.48
C CYS A 465 -15.95 9.92 -15.41
N ASN A 466 -17.02 9.10 -15.44
CA ASN A 466 -17.11 7.92 -16.31
C ASN A 466 -16.89 8.26 -17.79
N GLU A 467 -17.45 9.37 -18.29
CA GLU A 467 -17.32 9.76 -19.71
C GLU A 467 -15.86 9.83 -20.19
N VAL A 468 -14.94 10.20 -19.28
CA VAL A 468 -13.52 10.38 -19.58
C VAL A 468 -12.73 9.12 -19.27
N LEU A 469 -13.00 8.48 -18.13
CA LEU A 469 -12.18 7.37 -17.62
C LEU A 469 -12.64 5.99 -18.08
N GLN A 470 -13.96 5.80 -18.30
CA GLN A 470 -14.54 4.50 -18.66
C GLN A 470 -13.90 3.88 -19.91
N PRO A 471 -13.64 4.62 -21.02
CA PRO A 471 -13.00 4.05 -22.20
C PRO A 471 -11.60 3.45 -21.92
N TYR A 472 -10.93 3.94 -20.87
CA TYR A 472 -9.60 3.50 -20.46
C TYR A 472 -9.65 2.55 -19.25
N HIS A 473 -10.80 2.41 -18.59
CA HIS A 473 -10.99 1.48 -17.49
C HIS A 473 -11.08 0.06 -18.02
N HIS A 474 -10.13 -0.75 -17.57
CA HIS A 474 -10.09 -2.16 -17.89
C HIS A 474 -9.81 -2.99 -16.64
N VAL A 475 -10.44 -4.16 -16.61
CA VAL A 475 -10.28 -5.15 -15.56
C VAL A 475 -9.73 -6.43 -16.17
N LYS A 476 -8.64 -6.95 -15.64
CA LYS A 476 -7.99 -8.16 -16.13
C LYS A 476 -8.15 -9.31 -15.14
N PHE A 477 -8.66 -10.43 -15.63
CA PHE A 477 -8.66 -11.69 -14.92
C PHE A 477 -7.41 -12.49 -15.23
N PHE A 478 -6.77 -13.01 -14.19
CA PHE A 478 -5.69 -13.97 -14.27
C PHE A 478 -6.07 -15.20 -13.45
N ILE A 479 -6.46 -16.27 -14.12
CA ILE A 479 -6.89 -17.52 -13.49
C ILE A 479 -5.84 -18.58 -13.79
N ARG A 480 -5.24 -19.16 -12.75
CA ARG A 480 -4.19 -20.16 -12.88
C ARG A 480 -4.39 -21.30 -11.91
N VAL A 481 -4.11 -22.51 -12.38
CA VAL A 481 -4.06 -23.70 -11.51
C VAL A 481 -2.63 -24.22 -11.50
N PHE A 482 -2.11 -24.41 -10.29
CA PHE A 482 -0.80 -24.97 -10.02
C PHE A 482 -0.93 -26.31 -9.30
N VAL A 483 -0.04 -27.25 -9.61
CA VAL A 483 0.06 -28.56 -8.95
C VAL A 483 1.52 -28.86 -8.62
N SER A 484 1.78 -29.66 -7.57
CA SER A 484 3.14 -30.11 -7.26
C SER A 484 3.76 -30.88 -8.43
N LYS A 485 5.09 -30.98 -8.47
CA LYS A 485 5.77 -31.78 -9.50
C LYS A 485 5.42 -33.26 -9.40
N ALA A 486 5.22 -33.79 -8.19
CA ALA A 486 4.85 -35.18 -7.96
C ALA A 486 3.43 -35.46 -8.48
N THR A 487 2.46 -34.62 -8.11
CA THR A 487 1.08 -34.70 -8.61
C THR A 487 1.06 -34.51 -10.13
N HIS A 488 1.86 -33.60 -10.68
CA HIS A 488 1.95 -33.42 -12.12
C HIS A 488 2.36 -34.71 -12.84
N ALA A 489 3.36 -35.43 -12.32
CA ALA A 489 3.84 -36.67 -12.94
C ALA A 489 2.80 -37.80 -12.89
N SER A 490 2.00 -37.87 -11.82
CA SER A 490 1.04 -38.95 -11.60
C SER A 490 -0.29 -38.80 -12.36
N TYR A 491 -0.64 -37.59 -12.83
CA TYR A 491 -1.98 -37.27 -13.35
C TYR A 491 -2.00 -36.70 -14.78
N VAL A 492 -0.89 -36.78 -15.55
CA VAL A 492 -0.76 -36.13 -16.87
C VAL A 492 -1.95 -36.35 -17.79
N VAL A 493 -2.43 -37.59 -17.94
CA VAL A 493 -3.54 -37.95 -18.84
C VAL A 493 -4.89 -37.37 -18.35
N LYS A 494 -5.07 -37.22 -17.04
CA LYS A 494 -6.31 -36.67 -16.45
C LYS A 494 -6.38 -35.14 -16.56
N PHE A 495 -5.25 -34.46 -16.73
CA PHE A 495 -5.24 -33.00 -16.82
C PHE A 495 -5.88 -32.46 -18.11
N GLU A 496 -5.82 -33.19 -19.23
CA GLU A 496 -6.43 -32.72 -20.47
C GLU A 496 -7.94 -32.53 -20.34
N GLN A 497 -8.63 -33.49 -19.72
CA GLN A 497 -10.07 -33.37 -19.47
C GLN A 497 -10.35 -32.30 -18.41
N LEU A 498 -9.61 -32.30 -17.30
CA LEU A 498 -9.74 -31.31 -16.24
C LEU A 498 -9.60 -29.87 -16.76
N VAL A 499 -8.64 -29.62 -17.64
CA VAL A 499 -8.41 -28.30 -18.25
C VAL A 499 -9.59 -27.89 -19.15
N LYS A 500 -10.19 -28.83 -19.89
CA LYS A 500 -11.39 -28.55 -20.69
C LYS A 500 -12.57 -28.16 -19.81
N ASP A 501 -12.81 -28.92 -18.74
CA ASP A 501 -13.92 -28.66 -17.81
C ASP A 501 -13.77 -27.28 -17.14
N ILE A 502 -12.55 -26.92 -16.74
CA ILE A 502 -12.25 -25.58 -16.18
C ILE A 502 -12.44 -24.48 -17.24
N GLU A 503 -11.97 -24.69 -18.48
CA GLU A 503 -12.08 -23.69 -19.54
C GLU A 503 -13.54 -23.41 -19.91
N GLU A 504 -14.41 -24.43 -19.93
CA GLU A 504 -15.84 -24.27 -20.20
C GLU A 504 -16.52 -23.38 -19.16
N ILE A 505 -16.35 -23.68 -17.88
CA ILE A 505 -16.91 -22.89 -16.76
C ILE A 505 -16.43 -21.45 -16.78
N VAL A 506 -15.13 -21.26 -17.04
CA VAL A 506 -14.54 -19.92 -17.09
C VAL A 506 -15.07 -19.13 -18.28
N LYS A 507 -15.21 -19.76 -19.46
CA LYS A 507 -15.78 -19.10 -20.64
C LYS A 507 -17.22 -18.70 -20.42
N ASP A 508 -18.05 -19.60 -19.89
CA ASP A 508 -19.48 -19.33 -19.66
C ASP A 508 -19.65 -18.12 -18.75
N LYS A 509 -18.94 -18.10 -17.62
CA LYS A 509 -19.04 -16.99 -16.66
C LYS A 509 -18.47 -15.67 -17.16
N ILE A 510 -17.42 -15.72 -17.99
CA ILE A 510 -16.90 -14.51 -18.65
C ILE A 510 -17.94 -13.97 -19.65
N ASN A 511 -18.57 -14.85 -20.43
CA ASN A 511 -19.60 -14.45 -21.41
C ASN A 511 -20.82 -13.83 -20.72
N ASP A 512 -21.23 -14.37 -19.56
CA ASP A 512 -22.31 -13.79 -18.75
C ASP A 512 -22.01 -12.31 -18.41
N ILE A 513 -20.80 -12.01 -17.94
CA ILE A 513 -20.37 -10.63 -17.63
C ILE A 513 -20.33 -9.75 -18.88
N GLU A 514 -19.81 -10.26 -20.00
CA GLU A 514 -19.75 -9.49 -21.25
C GLU A 514 -21.14 -9.16 -21.79
N ASN A 515 -22.13 -10.04 -21.57
CA ASN A 515 -23.51 -9.82 -21.98
C ASN A 515 -24.23 -8.83 -21.08
N GLU A 516 -23.96 -8.80 -19.76
CA GLU A 516 -24.50 -7.80 -18.83
C GLU A 516 -23.99 -6.37 -19.09
N LYS A 517 -22.90 -6.22 -19.86
CA LYS A 517 -22.34 -4.92 -20.25
C LYS A 517 -22.98 -4.31 -21.50
N LYS A 518 -23.65 -5.11 -22.32
CA LYS A 518 -24.37 -4.66 -23.53
C LYS A 518 -25.79 -4.26 -23.17
#